data_AF-A0A1M5GYF0-F1
#
_entry.id   AF-A0A1M5GYF0-F1
#
_cell.length_a   1.000
_cell.length_b   1.000
_cell.length_c   1.000
_cell.angle_alpha   90.00
_cell.angle_beta   90.00
_cell.angle_gamma   90.00
#
_symmetry.space_group_name_H-M   'P 1'
#
loop_
_entity.id
_entity.type
_entity.pdbx_description
1 polymer ?
#
loop_
_entity_poly.entity_id
_entity_poly.type
_entity_poly.pdbx_seq_one_letter_code
_entity_poly.pdbx_strand_id
1 'polypeptide(L)'
;MAGNRTARICISGSEVQTLRLGPVSTRLCVMKRLRRFKEITLRDRIVAWAKKVRAQAARLPPGPDRDELLKKVRRAETAMHLEDWANSPGLQPPK
;
A
#
# COMPACT_ATOMS: atom_id res chain seq x y z
N MET A 1 -28.38 -15.62 40.66
CA MET A 1 -27.07 -16.20 40.28
C MET A 1 -26.69 -15.67 38.91
N ALA A 2 -25.65 -14.84 38.80
CA ALA A 2 -24.87 -14.61 37.58
C ALA A 2 -23.59 -13.88 37.98
N GLY A 3 -22.47 -14.59 37.95
CA GLY A 3 -21.17 -14.12 38.47
C GLY A 3 -20.47 -13.17 37.49
N ASN A 4 -20.10 -11.99 37.97
CA ASN A 4 -19.23 -11.07 37.25
C ASN A 4 -17.79 -11.62 37.31
N ARG A 5 -17.24 -12.00 36.15
CA ARG A 5 -15.85 -12.47 36.04
C ARG A 5 -14.90 -11.28 36.06
N THR A 6 -14.40 -10.94 37.24
CA THR A 6 -13.37 -9.91 37.43
C THR A 6 -11.99 -10.50 37.18
N ALA A 7 -11.35 -10.16 36.05
CA ALA A 7 -9.95 -10.48 35.83
C ALA A 7 -9.08 -9.48 36.61
N ARG A 8 -8.39 -9.97 37.65
CA ARG A 8 -7.37 -9.20 38.38
C ARG A 8 -6.07 -9.23 37.58
N ILE A 9 -5.67 -8.09 37.03
CA ILE A 9 -4.29 -7.89 36.59
C ILE A 9 -3.62 -7.05 37.68
N CYS A 10 -2.73 -7.69 38.43
CA CYS A 10 -1.88 -7.01 39.41
C CYS A 10 -0.62 -6.53 38.68
N ILE A 11 -0.59 -5.26 38.26
CA ILE A 11 0.67 -4.57 37.96
C ILE A 11 1.02 -3.79 39.23
N SER A 12 2.16 -4.15 39.80
CA SER A 12 2.78 -3.54 40.96
C SER A 12 2.83 -2.01 40.86
N GLY A 13 2.29 -1.34 41.89
CA GLY A 13 2.82 -0.07 42.41
C GLY A 13 3.06 1.06 41.42
N SER A 14 2.00 1.70 40.95
CA SER A 14 1.91 3.16 40.80
C SER A 14 0.52 3.49 40.28
N GLU A 15 -0.24 4.20 41.11
CA GLU A 15 -1.44 4.97 40.81
C GLU A 15 -2.15 4.61 39.49
N VAL A 16 -3.14 3.72 39.60
CA VAL A 16 -4.04 3.37 38.49
C VAL A 16 -4.84 4.62 38.15
N GLN A 17 -4.32 5.44 37.23
CA GLN A 17 -5.13 6.42 36.54
C GLN A 17 -6.18 5.65 35.76
N THR A 18 -7.38 5.64 36.31
CA THR A 18 -8.55 5.09 35.65
C THR A 18 -8.88 6.00 34.48
N LEU A 19 -8.33 5.68 33.30
CA LEU A 19 -8.84 6.23 32.06
C LEU A 19 -10.26 5.69 31.88
N ARG A 20 -11.25 6.49 32.26
CA ARG A 20 -12.66 6.26 31.89
C ARG A 20 -12.74 6.32 30.37
N LEU A 21 -12.65 5.17 29.72
CA LEU A 21 -13.03 5.05 28.31
C LEU A 21 -14.54 5.32 28.25
N GLY A 22 -14.89 6.53 27.85
CA GLY A 22 -16.28 6.91 27.57
C GLY A 22 -16.87 6.02 26.47
N PRO A 23 -18.21 6.00 26.32
CA PRO A 23 -18.86 5.21 25.29
C PRO A 23 -18.30 5.60 23.92
N VAL A 24 -17.98 4.60 23.08
CA VAL A 24 -17.71 4.83 21.65
C VAL A 24 -18.94 5.53 21.09
N SER A 25 -18.80 6.83 20.90
CA SER A 25 -19.83 7.69 20.34
C SER A 25 -20.04 7.22 18.91
N THR A 26 -21.14 6.53 18.66
CA THR A 26 -21.71 6.29 17.33
C THR A 26 -22.18 7.61 16.75
N ARG A 27 -21.26 8.56 16.55
CA ARG A 27 -21.45 9.62 15.56
C ARG A 27 -21.34 8.93 14.22
N LEU A 28 -22.53 8.61 13.68
CA LEU A 28 -22.83 8.43 12.27
C LEU A 28 -21.60 8.10 11.44
N CYS A 29 -21.46 6.84 11.06
CA CYS A 29 -20.63 6.45 9.92
C CYS A 29 -21.17 7.19 8.70
N VAL A 30 -20.78 8.45 8.54
CA VAL A 30 -20.73 9.09 7.24
C VAL A 30 -19.75 8.20 6.52
N MET A 31 -20.26 7.33 5.66
CA MET A 31 -19.49 6.74 4.59
C MET A 31 -18.99 7.92 3.77
N LYS A 32 -17.94 8.58 4.26
CA LYS A 32 -17.15 9.54 3.51
C LYS A 32 -16.76 8.73 2.31
N ARG A 33 -17.43 8.98 1.18
CA ARG A 33 -17.15 8.41 -0.14
C ARG A 33 -15.64 8.28 -0.19
N LEU A 34 -15.13 7.05 0.02
CA LEU A 34 -13.70 6.78 -0.02
C LEU A 34 -13.30 7.37 -1.36
N ARG A 35 -12.49 8.43 -1.33
CA ARG A 35 -12.17 9.22 -2.52
C ARG A 35 -11.83 8.20 -3.57
N ARG A 36 -12.69 8.04 -4.59
CA ARG A 36 -12.57 6.96 -5.57
C ARG A 36 -11.19 7.16 -6.16
N PHE A 37 -10.22 6.39 -5.66
CA PHE A 37 -8.84 6.55 -6.04
C PHE A 37 -8.92 6.27 -7.53
N LYS A 38 -8.58 7.26 -8.34
CA LYS A 38 -8.68 7.13 -9.80
C LYS A 38 -7.98 5.81 -10.10
N GLU A 39 -8.68 4.88 -10.72
CA GLU A 39 -8.18 3.53 -10.94
C GLU A 39 -7.11 3.66 -12.04
N ILE A 40 -5.92 4.08 -11.62
CA ILE A 40 -4.77 4.19 -12.49
C ILE A 40 -4.36 2.75 -12.75
N THR A 41 -4.30 2.36 -14.03
CA THR A 41 -3.89 1.02 -14.41
C THR A 41 -2.50 0.71 -13.83
N LEU A 42 -2.21 -0.55 -13.58
CA LEU A 42 -0.90 -0.98 -13.09
C LEU A 42 0.20 -0.50 -14.06
N ARG A 43 -0.02 -0.68 -15.36
CA ARG A 43 0.84 -0.15 -16.43
C ARG A 43 1.15 1.34 -16.28
N ASP A 44 0.14 2.19 -16.13
CA ASP A 44 0.32 3.64 -16.04
C ASP A 44 1.19 4.03 -14.83
N ARG A 45 1.03 3.32 -13.71
CA ARG A 45 1.85 3.51 -12.51
C ARG A 45 3.31 3.13 -12.77
N ILE A 46 3.55 2.02 -13.45
CA ILE A 46 4.90 1.55 -13.80
C ILE A 46 5.57 2.51 -14.77
N VAL A 47 4.86 2.99 -15.79
CA VAL A 47 5.36 3.99 -16.75
C VAL A 47 5.75 5.29 -16.04
N ALA A 48 4.86 5.80 -15.17
CA ALA A 48 5.13 7.01 -14.40
C ALA A 48 6.35 6.86 -13.49
N TRP A 49 6.51 5.69 -12.86
CA TRP A 49 7.67 5.38 -12.04
C TRP A 49 8.96 5.28 -12.86
N ALA A 50 8.95 4.54 -13.97
CA ALA A 50 10.11 4.39 -14.86
C ALA A 50 10.61 5.74 -15.40
N LYS A 51 9.69 6.65 -15.76
CA LYS A 51 10.04 8.03 -16.17
C LYS A 51 10.79 8.79 -15.07
N LYS A 52 10.33 8.70 -13.81
CA LYS A 52 11.01 9.35 -12.67
C LYS A 52 12.40 8.77 -12.45
N VAL A 53 12.53 7.45 -12.52
CA VAL A 53 13.82 6.76 -12.33
C VAL A 53 14.81 7.12 -13.45
N ARG A 54 14.36 7.21 -14.71
CA ARG A 54 15.19 7.70 -15.83
C ARG A 54 15.66 9.13 -15.60
N ALA A 55 14.77 10.02 -15.13
CA ALA A 55 15.14 11.40 -14.82
C ALA A 55 16.18 11.47 -13.69
N GLN A 56 16.10 10.58 -12.69
CA GLN A 56 17.11 10.47 -11.65
C GLN A 56 18.44 9.93 -12.20
N ALA A 57 18.40 8.90 -13.04
CA ALA A 57 19.58 8.34 -13.69
C ALA A 57 20.29 9.36 -14.61
N ALA A 58 19.54 10.25 -15.26
CA ALA A 58 20.10 11.31 -16.11
C ALA A 58 20.83 12.41 -15.32
N ARG A 59 20.51 12.58 -14.03
CA ARG A 59 21.18 13.56 -13.15
C ARG A 59 22.48 13.02 -12.56
N LEU A 60 22.69 11.71 -12.56
CA LEU A 60 23.87 11.09 -12.00
C LEU A 60 24.99 10.99 -13.06
N PRO A 61 26.26 11.13 -12.64
CA PRO A 61 27.39 10.83 -13.52
C PRO A 61 27.35 9.35 -13.96
N PRO A 62 27.96 9.02 -15.10
CA PRO A 62 28.12 7.63 -15.50
C PRO A 62 28.88 6.85 -14.41
N GLY A 63 28.29 5.76 -13.93
CA GLY A 63 28.78 5.00 -12.79
C GLY A 63 27.81 3.90 -12.36
N PRO A 64 28.21 3.08 -11.36
CA PRO A 64 27.43 1.92 -10.93
C PRO A 64 26.02 2.30 -10.46
N ASP A 65 25.88 3.42 -9.75
CA ASP A 65 24.59 3.90 -9.23
C ASP A 65 23.61 4.23 -10.35
N ARG A 66 24.10 4.83 -11.44
CA ARG A 66 23.28 5.11 -12.64
C ARG A 66 22.86 3.80 -13.31
N ASP A 67 23.77 2.85 -13.43
CA ASP A 67 23.50 1.56 -14.07
C ASP A 67 22.48 0.72 -13.29
N GLU A 68 22.50 0.79 -11.96
CA GLU A 68 21.48 0.15 -11.11
C GLU A 68 20.09 0.72 -11.35
N LEU A 69 19.96 2.05 -11.47
CA LEU A 69 18.69 2.69 -11.80
C LEU A 69 18.22 2.27 -13.20
N LEU A 70 19.12 2.20 -14.18
CA LEU A 70 18.79 1.73 -15.53
C LEU A 70 18.37 0.25 -15.54
N LYS A 71 19.02 -0.61 -14.74
CA LYS A 71 18.59 -2.02 -14.55
C LYS A 71 17.17 -2.10 -13.98
N LYS A 72 16.84 -1.25 -13.01
CA LYS A 72 15.48 -1.16 -12.43
C LYS A 72 14.45 -0.74 -13.47
N VAL A 73 14.78 0.22 -14.33
CA VAL A 73 13.92 0.65 -15.44
C VAL A 73 13.67 -0.50 -16.43
N ARG A 74 14.72 -1.24 -16.81
CA ARG A 74 14.58 -2.41 -17.70
C ARG A 74 13.64 -3.46 -17.14
N ARG A 75 13.73 -3.76 -15.84
CA ARG A 75 12.80 -4.69 -15.16
C ARG A 75 11.35 -4.22 -15.22
N ALA A 76 11.13 -2.92 -15.06
CA ALA A 76 9.79 -2.34 -15.17
C ALA A 76 9.22 -2.45 -16.59
N GLU A 77 10.04 -2.24 -17.63
CA GLU A 77 9.63 -2.45 -19.02
C GLU A 77 9.27 -3.91 -19.30
N THR A 78 10.06 -4.86 -18.79
CA THR A 78 9.74 -6.29 -18.90
C THR A 78 8.41 -6.60 -18.20
N ALA A 79 8.18 -6.06 -17.01
CA ALA A 79 6.92 -6.26 -16.28
C ALA A 79 5.71 -5.74 -17.08
N MET A 80 5.82 -4.58 -17.74
CA MET A 80 4.77 -4.06 -18.63
C MET A 80 4.52 -4.99 -19.83
N HIS A 81 5.58 -5.56 -20.41
CA HIS A 81 5.42 -6.49 -21.53
C HIS A 81 4.74 -7.79 -21.10
N LEU A 82 5.04 -8.29 -19.90
CA LEU A 82 4.37 -9.45 -19.32
C LEU A 82 2.89 -9.17 -19.04
N GLU A 83 2.55 -7.96 -18.56
CA GLU A 83 1.17 -7.54 -18.38
C GLU A 83 0.40 -7.53 -19.72
N ASP A 84 1.03 -7.07 -20.80
CA ASP A 84 0.45 -7.13 -22.15
C ASP A 84 0.19 -8.57 -22.59
N TRP A 85 1.12 -9.49 -22.34
CA TRP A 85 0.93 -10.92 -22.64
C TRP A 85 -0.19 -11.56 -21.82
N ALA A 86 -0.24 -11.27 -20.52
CA ALA A 86 -1.26 -11.82 -19.62
C ALA A 86 -2.68 -11.38 -20.00
N ASN A 87 -2.82 -10.19 -20.58
CA ASN A 87 -4.11 -9.65 -21.03
C ASN A 87 -4.47 -10.02 -22.47
N SER A 88 -3.65 -10.82 -23.16
CA SER A 88 -3.93 -11.25 -24.53
C SER A 88 -5.16 -12.17 -24.57
N PRO A 89 -6.11 -11.94 -25.50
CA PRO A 89 -7.39 -12.67 -25.55
C PRO A 89 -7.24 -14.17 -25.78
N GLY A 90 -6.11 -14.64 -26.34
CA GLY A 90 -5.84 -16.07 -26.52
C GLY A 90 -5.44 -16.83 -25.26
N LEU A 91 -5.14 -16.11 -24.16
CA LEU A 91 -4.74 -16.68 -22.87
C LEU A 91 -5.82 -16.54 -21.79
N GLN A 92 -6.90 -15.80 -22.08
CA GLN A 92 -8.01 -15.67 -21.15
C GLN A 92 -8.93 -16.90 -21.26
N PRO A 93 -9.32 -17.52 -20.13
CA PRO A 93 -10.28 -18.61 -20.17
C PRO A 93 -11.61 -18.10 -20.75
N PRO A 94 -12.25 -18.87 -21.65
CA PRO A 94 -13.57 -18.53 -22.16
C PRO A 94 -14.58 -18.48 -21.00
N LYS A 95 -15.55 -17.56 -21.10
CA LYS A 95 -16.62 -17.38 -20.11
C LYS A 95 -17.71 -18.44 -20.21
#